data_AF-A0A4R3SQ18-F1
#
_entry.id   AF-A0A4R3SQ18-F1
#
_cell.length_a   1.000
_cell.length_b   1.000
_cell.length_c   1.000
_cell.angle_alpha   90.00
_cell.angle_beta   90.00
_cell.angle_gamma   90.00
#
_symmetry.space_group_name_H-M   'P 1'
#
loop_
_entity.id
_entity.type
_entity.pdbx_description
1 polymer ?
#
loop_
_entity_poly.entity_id
_entity_poly.type
_entity_poly.pdbx_seq_one_letter_code
_entity_poly.pdbx_strand_id
1 'polypeptide(L)'
;MESVRHAELIAELEASRAEEWGQRALLACLRKLRDGGPTEAASVVVHDAWATADEFRVVYDSPWQGPRVGIIRNRWTTIDRTDAYATGDPSTPEEFGQNVADFNIGEPLGAYLDTLDFDAAGLGWWGHIPLRSRR
;
A
#
# COMPACT_ATOMS: atom_id res chain seq x y z
N MET A 1 8.28 9.75 14.21
CA MET A 1 9.65 9.80 13.64
C MET A 1 9.51 9.27 12.24
N GLU A 2 9.68 10.11 11.23
CA GLU A 2 9.59 9.69 9.82
C GLU A 2 10.67 8.64 9.54
N SER A 3 10.31 7.54 8.90
CA SER A 3 11.25 6.46 8.57
C SER A 3 12.22 6.96 7.50
N VAL A 4 13.53 6.94 7.77
CA VAL A 4 14.57 7.30 6.78
C VAL A 4 14.36 6.51 5.49
N ARG A 5 13.99 5.24 5.62
CA ARG A 5 13.73 4.36 4.48
C ARG A 5 12.53 4.81 3.64
N HIS A 6 11.49 5.37 4.25
CA HIS A 6 10.33 5.91 3.54
C HIS A 6 10.73 7.08 2.63
N ALA A 7 11.55 8.00 3.14
CA ALA A 7 12.05 9.12 2.35
C ALA A 7 12.94 8.65 1.18
N GLU A 8 13.81 7.66 1.41
CA GLU A 8 14.64 7.04 0.36
C GLU A 8 13.80 6.41 -0.75
N LEU A 9 12.76 5.63 -0.40
CA LEU A 9 11.86 5.00 -1.36
C LEU A 9 11.16 6.02 -2.28
N ILE A 10 10.73 7.16 -1.72
CA ILE A 10 10.13 8.25 -2.51
C ILE A 10 11.17 8.82 -3.48
N ALA A 11 12.38 9.12 -2.99
CA ALA A 11 13.44 9.69 -3.82
C ALA A 11 13.88 8.75 -4.96
N GLU A 12 13.97 7.44 -4.70
CA GLU A 12 14.28 6.41 -5.71
C GLU A 12 13.23 6.39 -6.83
N LEU A 13 11.93 6.41 -6.48
CA LEU A 13 10.83 6.43 -7.45
C LEU A 13 10.81 7.72 -8.27
N GLU A 14 11.03 8.87 -7.64
CA GLU A 14 11.12 10.17 -8.32
C GLU A 14 12.30 10.21 -9.30
N ALA A 15 13.45 9.68 -8.91
CA ALA A 15 14.65 9.61 -9.77
C ALA A 15 14.45 8.65 -10.97
N SER A 16 13.69 7.56 -10.78
CA SER A 16 13.40 6.58 -11.83
C SER A 16 12.45 7.10 -12.93
N ARG A 17 11.85 8.28 -12.75
CA ARG A 17 10.80 8.84 -13.61
C ARG A 17 9.62 7.89 -13.81
N ALA A 18 9.09 7.31 -12.73
CA ALA A 18 7.95 6.39 -12.71
C ALA A 18 6.95 6.57 -13.89
N GLU A 19 7.06 5.71 -14.91
CA GLU A 19 6.17 5.73 -16.10
C GLU A 19 5.08 4.68 -15.99
N GLU A 20 5.40 3.55 -15.36
CA GLU A 20 4.49 2.42 -15.21
C GLU A 20 3.39 2.70 -14.17
N TRP A 21 2.21 2.09 -14.40
CA TRP A 21 1.05 2.29 -13.55
C TRP A 21 1.36 1.98 -12.08
N GLY A 22 2.01 0.84 -11.81
CA GLY A 22 2.35 0.41 -10.45
C GLY A 22 3.31 1.37 -9.73
N GLN A 23 4.28 1.92 -10.45
CA GLN A 23 5.25 2.87 -9.89
C GLN A 23 4.59 4.21 -9.55
N ARG A 24 3.71 4.70 -10.44
CA ARG A 24 2.95 5.93 -10.21
C ARG A 24 2.00 5.80 -9.03
N ALA A 25 1.29 4.67 -8.94
CA ALA A 25 0.41 4.37 -7.81
C ALA A 25 1.20 4.25 -6.50
N LEU A 26 2.35 3.57 -6.51
CA LEU A 26 3.19 3.45 -5.33
C LEU A 26 3.72 4.82 -4.87
N LEU A 27 4.21 5.65 -5.79
CA LEU A 27 4.72 6.98 -5.45
C LEU A 27 3.62 7.85 -4.82
N ALA A 28 2.41 7.82 -5.36
CA ALA A 28 1.27 8.52 -4.79
C ALA A 28 0.90 8.00 -3.40
N CYS A 29 0.90 6.68 -3.21
CA CYS A 29 0.67 6.04 -1.90
C CYS A 29 1.72 6.49 -0.87
N LEU A 30 3.01 6.43 -1.19
CA LEU A 30 4.08 6.79 -0.27
C LEU A 30 4.06 8.29 0.08
N ARG A 31 3.80 9.17 -0.89
CA ARG A 31 3.62 10.60 -0.63
C ARG A 31 2.44 10.85 0.30
N LYS A 32 1.31 10.16 0.08
CA LYS A 32 0.13 10.29 0.93
C LYS A 32 0.38 9.82 2.36
N LEU A 33 1.11 8.71 2.55
CA LEU A 33 1.53 8.24 3.87
C LEU A 33 2.48 9.22 4.57
N ARG A 34 3.33 9.95 3.82
CA ARG A 34 4.19 10.99 4.39
C ARG A 34 3.41 12.25 4.77
N ASP A 35 2.60 12.73 3.83
CA ASP A 35 1.94 14.04 3.92
C ASP A 35 0.66 13.99 4.78
N GLY A 36 0.12 12.79 5.01
CA GLY A 36 -1.08 12.55 5.80
C GLY A 36 -2.39 12.87 5.06
N GLY A 37 -3.48 12.86 5.81
CA GLY A 37 -4.82 13.00 5.27
C GLY A 37 -5.87 13.06 6.38
N PRO A 38 -7.14 12.75 6.06
CA PRO A 38 -8.18 12.61 7.09
C PRO A 38 -7.98 11.37 7.97
N THR A 39 -7.06 10.48 7.59
CA THR A 39 -6.74 9.22 8.24
C THR A 39 -5.42 9.29 9.03
N GLU A 40 -5.08 8.26 9.78
CA GLU A 40 -3.81 8.16 10.52
C GLU A 40 -2.63 7.73 9.61
N ALA A 41 -2.75 7.94 8.29
CA ALA A 41 -1.73 7.61 7.31
C ALA A 41 -0.32 8.13 7.70
N ALA A 42 -0.23 9.32 8.30
CA ALA A 42 1.04 9.92 8.76
C ALA A 42 1.68 9.23 9.97
N SER A 43 0.92 8.42 10.70
CA SER A 43 1.37 7.67 11.88
C SER A 43 1.93 6.29 11.50
N VAL A 44 1.85 5.91 10.22
CA VAL A 44 2.33 4.63 9.68
C VAL A 44 3.84 4.63 9.51
N VAL A 45 4.50 3.53 9.89
CA VAL A 45 5.94 3.35 9.65
C VAL A 45 6.16 2.44 8.46
N VAL A 46 6.61 3.00 7.34
CA VAL A 46 6.97 2.23 6.13
C VAL A 46 8.39 1.65 6.26
N HIS A 47 8.52 0.36 5.98
CA HIS A 47 9.77 -0.40 6.02
C HIS A 47 10.33 -0.73 4.65
N ASP A 48 9.46 -1.09 3.70
CA ASP A 48 9.87 -1.40 2.34
C ASP A 48 8.71 -1.21 1.37
N ALA A 49 9.02 -0.95 0.10
CA ALA A 49 8.00 -0.86 -0.94
C ALA A 49 8.61 -1.05 -2.33
N TRP A 50 7.86 -1.68 -3.22
CA TRP A 50 8.27 -1.84 -4.61
C TRP A 50 7.07 -2.04 -5.53
N ALA A 51 7.29 -1.78 -6.81
CA ALA A 51 6.28 -1.88 -7.84
C ALA A 51 6.72 -2.76 -9.01
N THR A 52 5.73 -3.29 -9.71
CA THR A 52 5.82 -3.88 -11.04
C THR A 52 5.04 -2.97 -12.01
N ALA A 53 4.78 -3.43 -13.24
CA ALA A 53 4.06 -2.62 -14.23
C ALA A 53 2.65 -2.23 -13.77
N ASP A 54 1.92 -3.14 -13.13
CA ASP A 54 0.48 -3.00 -12.83
C ASP A 54 0.11 -3.25 -11.36
N GLU A 55 1.11 -3.48 -10.50
CA GLU A 55 0.94 -3.80 -9.09
C GLU A 55 2.04 -3.18 -8.23
N PHE A 56 1.72 -2.83 -6.98
CA PHE A 56 2.70 -2.43 -5.99
C PHE A 56 2.50 -3.12 -4.64
N ARG A 57 3.53 -3.00 -3.81
CA ARG A 57 3.59 -3.54 -2.45
C ARG A 57 4.13 -2.52 -1.47
N VAL A 58 3.62 -2.57 -0.25
CA VAL A 58 4.12 -1.77 0.89
C VAL A 58 4.20 -2.66 2.11
N VAL A 59 5.32 -2.61 2.82
CA VAL A 59 5.53 -3.27 4.12
C VAL A 59 5.55 -2.18 5.19
N TYR A 60 4.68 -2.30 6.19
CA TYR A 60 4.49 -1.25 7.20
C TYR A 60 4.15 -1.81 8.58
N ASP A 61 4.44 -1.01 9.61
CA ASP A 61 3.88 -1.19 10.95
C ASP A 61 2.72 -0.20 11.15
N SER A 62 1.62 -0.72 11.69
CA SER A 62 0.40 0.03 11.95
C SER A 62 0.47 0.79 13.29
N PRO A 63 -0.07 2.02 13.39
CA PRO A 63 -0.06 2.78 14.64
C PRO A 63 -0.96 2.19 15.74
N TRP A 64 -1.93 1.31 15.42
CA TRP A 64 -2.88 0.75 16.40
C TRP A 64 -2.46 -0.57 17.04
N GLN A 65 -1.17 -0.92 16.98
CA GLN A 65 -0.60 -2.20 17.44
C GLN A 65 -1.07 -3.39 16.59
N GLY A 66 -0.17 -4.33 16.30
CA GLY A 66 -0.46 -5.47 15.43
C GLY A 66 0.82 -6.07 14.84
N PRO A 67 0.69 -7.12 14.01
CA PRO A 67 1.83 -7.64 13.26
C PRO A 67 2.31 -6.59 12.25
N ARG A 68 3.55 -6.78 11.78
CA ARG A 68 3.99 -6.11 10.55
C ARG A 68 3.15 -6.63 9.39
N VAL A 69 2.73 -5.72 8.50
CA VAL A 69 1.85 -6.04 7.38
C VAL A 69 2.52 -5.74 6.05
N GLY A 70 2.37 -6.66 5.10
CA GLY A 70 2.66 -6.43 3.69
C GLY A 70 1.36 -6.34 2.90
N ILE A 71 1.13 -5.27 2.15
CA ILE A 71 -0.04 -5.15 1.28
C ILE A 71 0.36 -5.34 -0.18
N ILE A 72 -0.48 -5.99 -0.98
CA ILE A 72 -0.30 -6.17 -2.43
C ILE A 72 -1.52 -5.60 -3.14
N ARG A 73 -1.34 -4.65 -4.06
CA ARG A 73 -2.45 -4.03 -4.81
C ARG A 73 -2.11 -3.86 -6.28
N ASN A 74 -3.01 -4.37 -7.13
CA ASN A 74 -2.94 -4.20 -8.57
C ASN A 74 -4.06 -3.26 -9.07
N ARG A 75 -3.94 -2.82 -10.33
CA ARG A 75 -4.89 -1.91 -10.98
C ARG A 75 -6.35 -2.37 -11.02
N TRP A 76 -6.63 -3.64 -10.71
CA TRP A 76 -7.97 -4.23 -10.69
C TRP A 76 -8.50 -4.44 -9.27
N THR A 77 -7.70 -4.12 -8.26
CA THR A 77 -8.12 -4.29 -6.86
C THR A 77 -9.15 -3.23 -6.51
N THR A 78 -10.30 -3.64 -6.00
CA THR A 78 -11.30 -2.70 -5.49
C THR A 78 -10.88 -2.24 -4.10
N ILE A 79 -10.54 -0.96 -3.94
CA ILE A 79 -10.14 -0.37 -2.65
C ILE A 79 -11.30 -0.40 -1.64
N ASP A 80 -12.51 -0.18 -2.16
CA ASP A 80 -13.74 -0.23 -1.41
C ASP A 80 -14.86 -0.77 -2.31
N ARG A 81 -15.56 -1.81 -1.85
CA ARG A 81 -16.75 -2.33 -2.54
C ARG A 81 -17.99 -1.47 -2.26
N THR A 82 -17.90 -0.54 -1.32
CA THR A 82 -19.01 0.24 -0.77
C THR A 82 -18.91 1.74 -0.97
N ASP A 83 -17.93 2.22 -1.75
CA ASP A 83 -17.83 3.65 -2.07
C ASP A 83 -19.05 4.09 -2.91
N ALA A 84 -20.04 4.64 -2.20
CA ALA A 84 -21.27 5.18 -2.77
C ALA A 84 -21.04 6.40 -3.69
N TYR A 85 -19.80 6.91 -3.75
CA TYR A 85 -19.38 8.04 -4.57
C TYR A 85 -18.48 7.63 -5.74
N ALA A 86 -18.21 6.33 -5.93
CA ALA A 86 -17.49 5.86 -7.11
C ALA A 86 -18.29 6.22 -8.38
N THR A 87 -17.76 7.15 -9.18
CA THR A 87 -18.41 7.68 -10.40
C THR A 87 -18.52 6.64 -11.52
N GLY A 88 -17.96 5.45 -11.34
CA GLY A 88 -17.87 4.38 -12.34
C GLY A 88 -16.64 4.47 -13.25
N ASP A 89 -15.89 5.59 -13.19
CA ASP A 89 -14.65 5.74 -13.92
C ASP A 89 -13.49 5.01 -13.22
N PRO A 90 -12.59 4.36 -13.97
CA PRO A 90 -11.41 3.76 -13.38
C PRO A 90 -10.48 4.85 -12.83
N SER A 91 -10.11 4.73 -11.56
CA SER A 91 -9.17 5.65 -10.91
C SER A 91 -7.85 5.72 -11.68
N THR A 92 -7.29 6.93 -11.76
CA THR A 92 -5.89 7.11 -12.15
C THR A 92 -4.97 6.37 -11.16
N PRO A 93 -3.74 5.98 -11.55
CA PRO A 93 -2.80 5.38 -10.61
C PRO A 93 -2.57 6.26 -9.37
N GLU A 94 -2.54 7.58 -9.54
CA GLU A 94 -2.37 8.52 -8.43
C GLU A 94 -3.53 8.49 -7.43
N GLU A 95 -4.77 8.57 -7.91
CA GLU A 95 -5.98 8.46 -7.07
C GLU A 95 -6.04 7.09 -6.38
N PHE A 96 -5.72 6.02 -7.12
CA PHE A 96 -5.66 4.68 -6.55
C PHE A 96 -4.66 4.58 -5.41
N GLY A 97 -3.44 5.09 -5.61
CA GLY A 97 -2.39 5.08 -4.60
C GLY A 97 -2.77 5.86 -3.34
N GLN A 98 -3.39 7.03 -3.52
CA GLN A 98 -3.91 7.83 -2.39
C GLN A 98 -5.01 7.07 -1.62
N ASN A 99 -5.93 6.43 -2.34
CA ASN A 99 -7.00 5.65 -1.73
C ASN A 99 -6.46 4.42 -0.99
N VAL A 100 -5.43 3.72 -1.49
CA VAL A 100 -4.75 2.65 -0.73
C VAL A 100 -4.16 3.20 0.56
N ALA A 101 -3.45 4.34 0.49
CA ALA A 101 -2.82 4.94 1.65
C ALA A 101 -3.85 5.32 2.72
N ASP A 102 -4.98 5.92 2.34
CA ASP A 102 -6.02 6.31 3.29
C ASP A 102 -6.79 5.09 3.81
N PHE A 103 -7.39 4.28 2.93
CA PHE A 103 -8.41 3.29 3.32
C PHE A 103 -7.89 1.87 3.52
N ASN A 104 -6.68 1.54 3.08
CA ASN A 104 -6.11 0.21 3.31
C ASN A 104 -4.91 0.23 4.27
N ILE A 105 -4.22 1.36 4.43
CA ILE A 105 -3.03 1.44 5.28
C ILE A 105 -3.29 2.38 6.48
N GLY A 106 -3.84 3.56 6.22
CA GLY A 106 -4.11 4.63 7.17
C GLY A 106 -5.41 4.47 7.96
N GLU A 107 -6.16 3.39 7.73
CA GLU A 107 -7.26 2.96 8.59
C GLU A 107 -6.85 1.72 9.41
N PRO A 108 -7.44 1.51 10.60
CA PRO A 108 -7.21 0.31 11.38
C PRO A 108 -7.44 -0.95 10.54
N LEU A 109 -6.46 -1.86 10.53
CA LEU A 109 -6.54 -3.14 9.83
C LEU A 109 -7.78 -3.96 10.20
N GLY A 110 -8.31 -3.77 11.42
CA GLY A 110 -9.65 -4.20 11.83
C GLY A 110 -10.04 -5.59 11.33
N ALA A 111 -11.06 -5.63 10.45
CA ALA A 111 -11.65 -6.84 9.88
C ALA A 111 -10.69 -7.71 9.04
N TYR A 112 -9.50 -7.22 8.68
CA TYR A 112 -8.56 -7.94 7.82
C TYR A 112 -7.46 -8.67 8.60
N LEU A 113 -7.25 -8.39 9.89
CA LEU A 113 -6.21 -9.02 10.71
C LEU A 113 -6.33 -10.55 10.72
N ASP A 114 -7.55 -11.07 10.84
CA ASP A 114 -7.82 -12.51 10.86
C ASP A 114 -7.72 -13.18 9.48
N THR A 115 -7.50 -12.40 8.42
CA THR A 115 -7.43 -12.87 7.02
C THR A 115 -6.05 -12.72 6.38
N LEU A 116 -5.05 -12.29 7.16
CA LEU A 116 -3.68 -12.16 6.67
C LEU A 116 -3.06 -13.52 6.38
N ASP A 117 -2.37 -13.62 5.25
CA ASP A 117 -1.53 -14.78 4.92
C ASP A 117 -0.13 -14.56 5.48
N PHE A 118 0.24 -15.31 6.52
CA PHE A 118 1.53 -15.13 7.20
C PHE A 118 2.64 -15.92 6.51
N ASP A 119 3.71 -15.22 6.13
CA ASP A 119 4.91 -15.89 5.62
C ASP A 119 5.77 -16.49 6.75
N ALA A 120 6.83 -17.22 6.36
CA ALA A 120 7.72 -17.89 7.31
C ALA A 120 8.50 -16.93 8.23
N ALA A 121 8.57 -15.64 7.89
CA ALA A 121 9.19 -14.60 8.73
C ALA A 121 8.19 -13.93 9.67
N GLY A 122 6.90 -14.31 9.62
CA GLY A 122 5.84 -13.75 10.45
C GLY A 122 5.26 -12.44 9.88
N LEU A 123 5.55 -12.09 8.63
CA LEU A 123 4.93 -10.95 7.95
C LEU A 123 3.55 -11.36 7.45
N GLY A 124 2.51 -10.64 7.89
CA GLY A 124 1.13 -10.89 7.47
C GLY A 124 0.80 -10.16 6.18
N TRP A 125 0.46 -10.90 5.12
CA TRP A 125 0.18 -10.33 3.82
C TRP A 125 -1.32 -10.11 3.59
N TRP A 126 -1.70 -8.87 3.26
CA TRP A 126 -3.03 -8.50 2.81
C TRP A 126 -3.10 -8.40 1.28
N GLY A 127 -3.62 -9.46 0.69
CA GLY A 127 -3.60 -9.74 -0.74
C GLY A 127 -3.20 -11.20 -0.95
N HIS A 128 -3.15 -11.66 -2.20
CA HIS A 128 -2.65 -13.01 -2.46
C HIS A 128 -1.13 -12.99 -2.59
N ILE A 129 -0.42 -13.62 -1.63
CA ILE A 129 0.94 -14.08 -1.89
C ILE A 129 0.84 -15.02 -3.09
N PRO A 130 1.55 -14.78 -4.21
CA PRO A 130 1.55 -15.73 -5.31
C PRO A 130 1.97 -17.08 -4.75
N LEU A 131 1.12 -18.11 -4.87
CA LEU A 131 1.49 -19.48 -4.54
C LEU A 131 2.82 -19.73 -5.24
N ARG A 132 3.89 -19.98 -4.47
CA ARG A 132 5.16 -20.40 -5.06
C ARG A 132 4.82 -21.59 -5.96
N SER A 133 4.90 -21.40 -7.27
CA SER A 133 4.83 -22.53 -8.19
C SER A 133 5.96 -23.45 -7.79
N ARG A 134 5.63 -24.58 -7.15
CA ARG A 134 6.58 -25.66 -6.93
C ARG A 134 7.09 -26.04 -8.32
N ARG A 135 8.37 -25.76 -8.59
CA ARG A 135 9.13 -26.50 -9.59
C ARG A 135 9.81 -27.66 -8.88
#